data_AF-A0A0S9LHK3-F1
#
_entry.id   AF-A0A0S9LHK3-F1
#
_cell.length_a   1.000
_cell.length_b   1.000
_cell.length_c   1.000
_cell.angle_alpha   90.00
_cell.angle_beta   90.00
_cell.angle_gamma   90.00
#
_symmetry.space_group_name_H-M   'P 1'
#
loop_
_entity.id
_entity.type
_entity.pdbx_description
1 polymer ?
#
loop_
_entity_poly.entity_id
_entity_poly.type
_entity_poly.pdbx_seq_one_letter_code
_entity_poly.pdbx_strand_id
1 'polypeptide(L)'
;MANQQFGTIETPDGPLRSIICMDEDRPNEAVMHWWGNEATTASGALVELHWTSEYEAQVIPRLSLSSDSASGEITVPQLSAELQAYFNGYSAKLRRLKNRSLKGEWSHEHGAHGKFSYSPLTNETRVNATQCADWREFKQWADDTRGLLDAVMYRGHGSHRFRLSTTLHRSGRTRLERYCSETLQRFRGYAEAVLSLRFNMRDSEDYATLLGLAQHHGLPTPLLDWSTSPYVAAFFAFSDALEMEASRPDVSHVRIYALTRSFVEASAPKVVTIPTLMPYVCALSISPRNNPRLYAQQGRFLVTNVADLERYLCVLEKAQGTRILVAADVPVECARSALEDLAFMGLNAATMFPGLDGVCRMMKHEMSFRRPPIPMPVKRTGDGASML
;
A
#
# COMPACT_ATOMS: atom_id res chain seq x y z
N MET A 1 11.83 -5.20 -4.65
CA MET A 1 10.98 -4.53 -5.65
C MET A 1 11.74 -4.31 -6.97
N ALA A 2 12.38 -5.35 -7.52
CA ALA A 2 12.81 -5.31 -8.92
C ALA A 2 11.66 -5.72 -9.87
N ASN A 3 10.54 -6.13 -9.27
CA ASN A 3 9.48 -6.88 -9.94
C ASN A 3 8.40 -5.97 -10.52
N GLN A 4 8.42 -4.67 -10.21
CA GLN A 4 7.66 -3.66 -10.96
C GLN A 4 8.61 -2.55 -11.41
N GLN A 5 8.56 -2.19 -12.68
CA GLN A 5 9.39 -1.14 -13.26
C GLN A 5 8.60 -0.28 -14.23
N PHE A 6 8.96 1.00 -14.31
CA PHE A 6 8.30 2.03 -15.12
C PHE A 6 9.18 2.38 -16.31
N GLY A 7 8.55 2.72 -17.42
CA GLY A 7 9.27 2.80 -18.68
C GLY A 7 8.46 3.33 -19.85
N THR A 8 9.01 3.10 -21.03
CA THR A 8 8.38 3.44 -22.31
C THR A 8 8.51 2.30 -23.30
N ILE A 9 7.55 2.21 -24.21
CA ILE A 9 7.60 1.37 -25.41
C ILE A 9 7.53 2.32 -26.61
N GLU A 10 8.57 2.32 -27.44
CA GLU A 10 8.60 3.05 -28.70
C GLU A 10 7.82 2.26 -29.75
N THR A 11 6.86 2.92 -30.40
CA THR A 11 6.08 2.36 -31.50
C THR A 11 6.15 3.24 -32.74
N PRO A 12 5.80 2.72 -33.94
CA PRO A 12 5.70 3.54 -35.14
C PRO A 12 4.78 4.76 -34.98
N ASP A 13 3.75 4.65 -34.14
CA ASP A 13 2.78 5.72 -33.87
C ASP A 13 3.23 6.68 -32.75
N GLY A 14 4.38 6.41 -32.12
CA GLY A 14 4.97 7.23 -31.06
C GLY A 14 5.29 6.46 -29.78
N PRO A 15 5.89 7.14 -28.78
CA PRO A 15 6.23 6.51 -27.51
C PRO A 15 5.00 6.36 -26.61
N LEU A 16 4.85 5.17 -26.04
CA LEU A 16 3.85 4.86 -25.04
C LEU A 16 4.50 4.78 -23.66
N ARG A 17 3.79 5.24 -22.62
CA ARG A 17 4.19 4.98 -21.24
C ARG A 17 3.91 3.53 -20.91
N SER A 18 4.72 2.92 -20.05
CA SER A 18 4.57 1.50 -19.77
C SER A 18 5.02 1.11 -18.36
N ILE A 19 4.40 0.06 -17.82
CA ILE A 19 4.82 -0.62 -16.60
C ILE A 19 4.98 -2.09 -16.92
N ILE A 20 6.05 -2.70 -16.43
CA ILE A 20 6.21 -4.15 -16.41
C ILE A 20 6.07 -4.66 -14.98
N CYS A 21 5.21 -5.66 -14.80
CA CYS A 21 4.90 -6.31 -13.53
C CYS A 21 5.29 -7.79 -13.61
N MET A 22 6.08 -8.25 -12.66
CA MET A 22 6.57 -9.62 -12.51
C MET A 22 6.28 -10.08 -11.09
N ASP A 23 5.99 -11.37 -10.92
CA ASP A 23 5.84 -11.96 -9.60
C ASP A 23 7.08 -12.82 -9.27
N GLU A 24 7.57 -12.72 -8.03
CA GLU A 24 8.71 -13.54 -7.56
C GLU A 24 8.44 -15.05 -7.66
N ASP A 25 7.19 -15.48 -7.49
CA ASP A 25 6.80 -16.89 -7.56
C ASP A 25 6.48 -17.39 -8.98
N ARG A 26 6.49 -16.50 -9.99
CA ARG A 26 6.36 -16.85 -11.42
C ARG A 26 7.36 -16.02 -12.26
N PRO A 27 8.67 -16.30 -12.15
CA PRO A 27 9.72 -15.47 -12.77
C PRO A 27 9.78 -15.55 -14.31
N ASN A 28 9.04 -16.49 -14.92
CA ASN A 28 8.97 -16.68 -16.37
C ASN A 28 7.71 -16.05 -16.98
N GLU A 29 6.94 -15.28 -16.20
CA GLU A 29 5.76 -14.56 -16.68
C GLU A 29 5.86 -13.09 -16.26
N ALA A 30 5.44 -12.19 -17.14
CA ALA A 30 5.29 -10.78 -16.84
C ALA A 30 4.02 -10.22 -17.47
N VAL A 31 3.50 -9.15 -16.91
CA VAL A 31 2.51 -8.31 -17.61
C VAL A 31 3.17 -7.01 -17.99
N MET A 32 3.10 -6.69 -19.28
CA MET A 32 3.49 -5.40 -19.81
C MET A 32 2.22 -4.59 -20.03
N HIS A 33 2.10 -3.47 -19.34
CA HIS A 33 1.01 -2.50 -19.48
C HIS A 33 1.50 -1.30 -20.28
N TRP A 34 0.69 -0.73 -21.15
CA TRP A 34 1.04 0.50 -21.87
C TRP A 34 -0.18 1.38 -22.15
N TRP A 35 0.06 2.68 -22.23
CA TRP A 35 -0.99 3.67 -22.49
C TRP A 35 -0.43 4.93 -23.16
N GLY A 36 -1.28 5.60 -23.93
CA GLY A 36 -0.98 6.90 -24.55
C GLY A 36 -1.21 8.07 -23.59
N ASN A 37 -1.31 9.27 -24.14
CA ASN A 37 -1.63 10.47 -23.34
C ASN A 37 -3.10 10.50 -22.90
N GLU A 38 -3.99 9.81 -23.62
CA GLU A 38 -5.40 9.67 -23.27
C GLU A 38 -5.62 8.44 -22.38
N ALA A 39 -6.27 8.63 -21.24
CA ALA A 39 -6.50 7.58 -20.23
C ALA A 39 -7.38 6.41 -20.74
N THR A 40 -8.10 6.59 -21.84
CA THR A 40 -8.99 5.60 -22.47
C THR A 40 -8.27 4.54 -23.32
N THR A 41 -6.95 4.67 -23.50
CA THR A 41 -6.17 3.82 -24.45
C THR A 41 -5.26 2.79 -23.76
N ALA A 42 -5.49 2.50 -22.48
CA ALA A 42 -4.65 1.57 -21.74
C ALA A 42 -4.87 0.12 -22.20
N SER A 43 -3.77 -0.55 -22.54
CA SER A 43 -3.71 -1.93 -23.00
C SER A 43 -2.60 -2.67 -22.27
N GLY A 44 -2.60 -3.99 -22.34
CA GLY A 44 -1.51 -4.79 -21.81
C GLY A 44 -1.41 -6.15 -22.45
N ALA A 45 -0.35 -6.87 -22.10
CA ALA A 45 -0.18 -8.26 -22.47
C ALA A 45 0.47 -9.04 -21.34
N LEU A 46 -0.08 -10.23 -21.07
CA LEU A 46 0.66 -11.28 -20.40
C LEU A 46 1.67 -11.84 -21.39
N VAL A 47 2.94 -11.85 -20.99
CA VAL A 47 4.06 -12.36 -21.76
C VAL A 47 4.77 -13.47 -20.99
N GLU A 48 5.22 -14.48 -21.72
CA GLU A 48 6.19 -15.45 -21.22
C GLU A 48 7.61 -14.96 -21.47
N LEU A 49 8.48 -15.21 -20.50
CA LEU A 49 9.90 -14.89 -20.52
C LEU A 49 10.69 -16.19 -20.60
N HIS A 50 11.27 -16.48 -21.75
CA HIS A 50 12.14 -17.64 -21.96
C HIS A 50 13.59 -17.18 -21.78
N TRP A 51 14.10 -17.30 -20.55
CA TRP A 51 15.45 -16.89 -20.18
C TRP A 51 16.50 -17.79 -20.86
N THR A 52 17.39 -17.18 -21.65
CA THR A 52 18.55 -17.85 -22.26
C THR A 52 19.81 -17.68 -21.39
N SER A 53 19.82 -16.70 -20.50
CA SER A 53 20.82 -16.49 -19.46
C SER A 53 20.21 -15.71 -18.29
N GLU A 54 20.98 -15.39 -17.24
CA GLU A 54 20.53 -14.51 -16.14
C GLU A 54 20.17 -13.09 -16.64
N TYR A 55 20.73 -12.67 -17.78
CA TYR A 55 20.64 -11.31 -18.30
C TYR A 55 19.79 -11.18 -19.55
N GLU A 56 19.39 -12.28 -20.20
CA GLU A 56 18.70 -12.24 -21.48
C GLU A 56 17.51 -13.21 -21.51
N ALA A 57 16.40 -12.75 -22.09
CA ALA A 57 15.20 -13.54 -22.31
C ALA A 57 14.57 -13.21 -23.67
N GLN A 58 13.96 -14.23 -24.28
CA GLN A 58 12.94 -14.01 -25.31
C GLN A 58 11.61 -13.72 -24.62
N VAL A 59 10.85 -12.78 -25.19
CA VAL A 59 9.53 -12.36 -24.71
C VAL A 59 8.50 -12.79 -25.74
N ILE A 60 7.56 -13.62 -25.31
CA ILE A 60 6.52 -14.18 -26.17
C ILE A 60 5.14 -13.75 -25.63
N PRO A 61 4.34 -13.02 -26.41
CA PRO A 61 2.99 -12.64 -26.00
C PRO A 61 2.11 -13.89 -25.87
N ARG A 62 1.30 -13.93 -24.81
CA ARG A 62 0.37 -15.04 -24.53
C ARG A 62 -1.08 -14.60 -24.49
N LEU A 63 -1.35 -13.46 -23.86
CA LEU A 63 -2.71 -12.98 -23.67
C LEU A 63 -2.74 -11.47 -23.83
N SER A 64 -3.64 -10.97 -24.68
CA SER A 64 -3.95 -9.55 -24.72
C SER A 64 -4.86 -9.20 -23.53
N LEU A 65 -4.64 -8.03 -22.95
CA LEU A 65 -5.40 -7.49 -21.84
C LEU A 65 -5.94 -6.11 -22.25
N SER A 66 -7.23 -5.89 -22.03
CA SER A 66 -7.90 -4.60 -22.22
C SER A 66 -8.55 -4.15 -20.92
N SER A 67 -8.77 -2.84 -20.78
CA SER A 67 -9.59 -2.31 -19.69
C SER A 67 -11.01 -2.08 -20.18
N ASP A 68 -12.01 -2.54 -19.44
CA ASP A 68 -13.40 -2.18 -19.70
C ASP A 68 -13.63 -0.73 -19.28
N SER A 69 -14.02 0.13 -20.21
CA SER A 69 -14.27 1.56 -19.96
C SER A 69 -15.37 1.85 -18.91
N ALA A 70 -16.30 0.93 -18.68
CA ALA A 70 -17.43 1.13 -17.76
C ALA A 70 -17.16 0.57 -16.36
N SER A 71 -16.54 -0.61 -16.29
CA SER A 71 -16.28 -1.30 -15.02
C SER A 71 -14.85 -1.14 -14.53
N GLY A 72 -13.92 -0.73 -15.41
CA GLY A 72 -12.47 -0.68 -15.19
C GLY A 72 -11.77 -2.06 -15.20
N GLU A 73 -12.52 -3.16 -15.35
CA GLU A 73 -11.97 -4.51 -15.18
C GLU A 73 -10.93 -4.83 -16.27
N ILE A 74 -9.86 -5.54 -15.91
CA ILE A 74 -9.02 -6.20 -16.92
C ILE A 74 -9.86 -7.32 -17.52
N THR A 75 -10.12 -7.17 -18.80
CA THR A 75 -10.79 -8.15 -19.64
C THR A 75 -9.77 -8.78 -20.57
N VAL A 76 -10.00 -10.05 -20.89
CA VAL A 76 -9.34 -10.72 -21.99
C VAL A 76 -10.26 -10.52 -23.20
N PRO A 77 -9.89 -9.66 -24.17
CA PRO A 77 -10.75 -9.42 -25.32
C PRO A 77 -10.90 -10.73 -26.13
N GLN A 78 -12.12 -11.01 -26.56
CA GLN A 78 -12.36 -12.07 -27.55
C GLN A 78 -11.89 -11.54 -28.91
N LEU A 79 -10.67 -11.92 -29.30
CA LEU A 79 -10.09 -11.53 -30.59
C LEU A 79 -10.61 -12.42 -31.71
N SER A 80 -10.82 -11.84 -32.91
CA SER A 80 -11.04 -12.67 -34.11
C SER A 80 -9.80 -13.54 -34.39
N ALA A 81 -9.96 -14.60 -35.18
CA ALA A 81 -8.83 -15.44 -35.55
C ALA A 81 -7.70 -14.62 -36.23
N GLU A 82 -8.05 -13.61 -37.02
CA GLU A 82 -7.08 -12.72 -37.67
C GLU A 82 -6.35 -11.83 -36.64
N LEU A 83 -7.08 -11.23 -35.70
CA LEU A 83 -6.49 -10.40 -34.66
C LEU A 83 -5.62 -11.20 -33.68
N GLN A 84 -6.02 -12.44 -33.38
CA GLN A 84 -5.23 -13.35 -32.56
C GLN A 84 -3.94 -13.77 -33.29
N ALA A 85 -4.02 -14.07 -34.58
CA ALA A 85 -2.83 -14.37 -35.39
C ALA A 85 -1.88 -13.17 -35.44
N TYR A 86 -2.41 -11.96 -35.66
CA TYR A 86 -1.64 -10.72 -35.60
C TYR A 86 -0.99 -10.51 -34.23
N PHE A 87 -1.72 -10.69 -33.12
CA PHE A 87 -1.14 -10.59 -31.78
C PHE A 87 0.00 -11.60 -31.54
N ASN A 88 -0.13 -12.81 -32.08
CA ASN A 88 0.89 -13.85 -31.96
C ASN A 88 2.13 -13.57 -32.83
N GLY A 89 2.05 -12.64 -33.80
CA GLY A 89 3.15 -12.22 -34.66
C GLY A 89 4.18 -11.33 -33.96
N TYR A 90 3.91 -10.86 -32.75
CA TYR A 90 4.85 -10.09 -31.93
C TYR A 90 5.87 -10.99 -31.21
N SER A 91 7.12 -10.54 -31.15
CA SER A 91 8.17 -11.12 -30.31
C SER A 91 9.13 -10.03 -29.83
N ALA A 92 9.85 -10.28 -28.73
CA ALA A 92 10.82 -9.34 -28.21
C ALA A 92 12.04 -10.01 -27.59
N LYS A 93 13.16 -9.29 -27.60
CA LYS A 93 14.36 -9.62 -26.82
C LYS A 93 14.46 -8.68 -25.64
N LEU A 94 14.54 -9.25 -24.43
CA LEU A 94 14.66 -8.50 -23.19
C LEU A 94 16.03 -8.76 -22.56
N ARG A 95 16.70 -7.67 -22.17
CA ARG A 95 17.98 -7.70 -21.46
C ARG A 95 17.85 -7.04 -20.10
N ARG A 96 18.25 -7.75 -19.05
CA ARG A 96 18.40 -7.24 -17.68
C ARG A 96 19.78 -6.63 -17.52
N LEU A 97 19.84 -5.38 -17.09
CA LEU A 97 21.09 -4.65 -16.84
C LEU A 97 21.58 -4.89 -15.40
N LYS A 98 22.86 -4.58 -15.13
CA LYS A 98 23.47 -4.71 -13.79
C LYS A 98 22.72 -3.92 -12.70
N ASN A 99 22.15 -2.77 -13.05
CA ASN A 99 21.33 -1.95 -12.15
C ASN A 99 19.87 -2.45 -12.03
N ARG A 100 19.57 -3.67 -12.51
CA ARG A 100 18.25 -4.32 -12.58
C ARG A 100 17.23 -3.68 -13.52
N SER A 101 17.59 -2.59 -14.21
CA SER A 101 16.75 -2.03 -15.28
C SER A 101 16.61 -3.04 -16.44
N LEU A 102 15.51 -2.98 -17.17
CA LEU A 102 15.25 -3.84 -18.31
C LEU A 102 15.27 -3.00 -19.59
N LYS A 103 15.86 -3.52 -20.66
CA LYS A 103 15.81 -2.91 -21.99
C LYS A 103 15.61 -3.99 -23.03
N GLY A 104 14.98 -3.64 -24.14
CA GLY A 104 14.79 -4.61 -25.20
C GLY A 104 14.31 -4.00 -26.49
N GLU A 105 14.18 -4.88 -27.47
CA GLU A 105 13.71 -4.56 -28.81
C GLU A 105 12.59 -5.56 -29.14
N TRP A 106 11.52 -5.06 -29.73
CA TRP A 106 10.38 -5.85 -30.16
C TRP A 106 10.25 -5.78 -31.68
N SER A 107 9.69 -6.83 -32.27
CA SER A 107 9.43 -6.93 -33.70
C SER A 107 8.13 -7.68 -33.96
N HIS A 108 7.52 -7.39 -35.10
CA HIS A 108 6.35 -8.05 -35.65
C HIS A 108 6.72 -8.77 -36.96
N GLU A 109 6.08 -9.89 -37.27
CA GLU A 109 6.29 -10.64 -38.52
C GLU A 109 6.06 -9.81 -39.81
N HIS A 110 5.18 -8.81 -39.74
CA HIS A 110 4.92 -7.84 -40.81
C HIS A 110 5.92 -6.65 -40.86
N GLY A 111 7.04 -6.71 -40.13
CA GLY A 111 8.15 -5.76 -40.24
C GLY A 111 8.13 -4.56 -39.27
N ALA A 112 7.05 -4.37 -38.50
CA ALA A 112 7.02 -3.36 -37.45
C ALA A 112 8.04 -3.72 -36.35
N HIS A 113 8.70 -2.73 -35.78
CA HIS A 113 9.68 -2.92 -34.71
C HIS A 113 9.80 -1.67 -33.85
N GLY A 114 10.38 -1.83 -32.66
CA GLY A 114 10.63 -0.73 -31.75
C GLY A 114 11.44 -1.18 -30.55
N LYS A 115 11.61 -0.26 -29.59
CA LYS A 115 12.40 -0.49 -28.38
C LYS A 115 11.56 -0.29 -27.15
N PHE A 116 11.96 -0.91 -26.05
CA PHE A 116 11.39 -0.60 -24.75
C PHE A 116 12.48 -0.49 -23.70
N SER A 117 12.21 0.29 -22.68
CA SER A 117 13.09 0.40 -21.53
C SER A 117 12.28 0.59 -20.26
N TYR A 118 12.72 -0.08 -19.21
CA TYR A 118 12.13 -0.04 -17.89
C TYR A 118 13.21 0.19 -16.86
N SER A 119 12.89 0.98 -15.85
CA SER A 119 13.73 1.17 -14.68
C SER A 119 12.88 1.21 -13.43
N PRO A 120 13.40 0.76 -12.28
CA PRO A 120 12.74 1.02 -11.01
C PRO A 120 12.65 2.55 -10.79
N LEU A 121 11.66 3.00 -10.03
CA LEU A 121 11.61 4.38 -9.55
C LEU A 121 12.76 4.60 -8.54
N THR A 122 13.99 4.81 -9.03
CA THR A 122 15.20 4.95 -8.18
C THR A 122 15.70 6.37 -8.08
N ASN A 123 15.42 7.22 -9.07
CA ASN A 123 15.93 8.61 -9.14
C ASN A 123 15.01 9.64 -8.47
N GLU A 124 13.86 9.21 -7.96
CA GLU A 124 12.87 10.05 -7.29
C GLU A 124 13.09 9.97 -5.77
N THR A 125 13.35 11.12 -5.16
CA THR A 125 13.46 11.30 -3.70
C THR A 125 12.16 10.84 -3.04
N ARG A 126 12.30 9.97 -2.03
CA ARG A 126 11.23 9.68 -1.05
C ARG A 126 10.70 10.97 -0.44
N VAL A 127 9.54 10.89 0.23
CA VAL A 127 8.99 12.07 0.89
C VAL A 127 10.02 12.57 1.92
N ASN A 128 10.30 13.88 1.88
CA ASN A 128 11.14 14.49 2.90
C ASN A 128 10.31 14.61 4.18
N ALA A 129 10.71 13.86 5.21
CA ALA A 129 9.97 13.78 6.46
C ALA A 129 10.42 14.87 7.43
N THR A 130 9.46 15.55 8.06
CA THR A 130 9.71 16.47 9.18
C THR A 130 10.31 15.66 10.34
N GLN A 131 11.49 16.08 10.82
CA GLN A 131 12.14 15.44 11.97
C GLN A 131 11.56 16.07 13.24
N CYS A 132 10.75 15.32 13.98
CA CYS A 132 10.25 15.74 15.28
C CYS A 132 11.28 15.37 16.36
N ALA A 133 11.54 16.25 17.31
CA ALA A 133 12.42 15.95 18.44
C ALA A 133 11.75 15.08 19.51
N ASP A 134 10.43 15.20 19.67
CA ASP A 134 9.68 14.52 20.72
C ASP A 134 8.18 14.34 20.35
N TRP A 135 7.42 13.76 21.29
CA TRP A 135 5.97 13.59 21.15
C TRP A 135 5.21 14.90 21.00
N ARG A 136 5.65 15.99 21.65
CA ARG A 136 4.99 17.30 21.58
C ARG A 136 5.13 17.91 20.19
N GLU A 137 6.32 17.84 19.59
CA GLU A 137 6.52 18.28 18.20
C GLU A 137 5.71 17.46 17.20
N PHE A 138 5.54 16.15 17.44
CA PHE A 138 4.60 15.37 16.62
C PHE A 138 3.16 15.88 16.73
N LYS A 139 2.68 16.23 17.93
CA LYS A 139 1.33 16.81 18.10
C LYS A 139 1.19 18.12 17.33
N GLN A 140 2.20 18.99 17.39
CA GLN A 140 2.24 20.21 16.58
C GLN A 140 2.20 19.90 15.07
N TRP A 141 2.99 18.94 14.60
CA TRP A 141 2.97 18.51 13.20
C TRP A 141 1.60 17.96 12.78
N ALA A 142 0.93 17.20 13.66
CA ALA A 142 -0.41 16.68 13.39
C ALA A 142 -1.44 17.80 13.24
N ASP A 143 -1.36 18.83 14.10
CA ASP A 143 -2.22 20.01 14.03
C ASP A 143 -1.93 20.85 12.78
N ASP A 144 -0.66 21.08 12.46
CA ASP A 144 -0.23 21.85 11.28
C ASP A 144 -0.63 21.16 9.97
N THR A 145 -0.42 19.85 9.86
CA THR A 145 -0.79 19.10 8.64
C THR A 145 -2.30 19.06 8.43
N ARG A 146 -3.07 18.96 9.51
CA ARG A 146 -4.53 19.04 9.43
C ARG A 146 -5.00 20.45 9.05
N GLY A 147 -4.46 21.49 9.69
CA GLY A 147 -4.91 22.87 9.53
C GLY A 147 -4.42 23.54 8.25
N LEU A 148 -3.16 23.31 7.86
CA LEU A 148 -2.50 24.01 6.74
C LEU A 148 -2.55 23.21 5.44
N LEU A 149 -2.51 21.87 5.51
CA LEU A 149 -2.46 21.00 4.33
C LEU A 149 -3.75 20.23 4.09
N ASP A 150 -4.76 20.41 4.94
CA ASP A 150 -6.03 19.68 4.91
C ASP A 150 -5.79 18.17 4.78
N ALA A 151 -4.88 17.65 5.62
CA ALA A 151 -4.60 16.22 5.66
C ALA A 151 -5.75 15.44 6.31
N VAL A 152 -6.16 14.33 5.69
CA VAL A 152 -7.37 13.57 6.07
C VAL A 152 -7.14 12.08 6.28
N MET A 153 -6.01 11.56 5.84
CA MET A 153 -5.65 10.14 5.99
C MET A 153 -4.21 10.04 6.48
N TYR A 154 -3.99 9.25 7.52
CA TYR A 154 -2.72 9.07 8.19
C TYR A 154 -2.33 7.59 8.28
N ARG A 155 -1.02 7.30 8.22
CA ARG A 155 -0.52 5.93 8.38
C ARG A 155 0.77 5.90 9.18
N GLY A 156 0.80 5.11 10.24
CA GLY A 156 1.99 4.87 11.05
C GLY A 156 2.76 3.62 10.64
N HIS A 157 4.09 3.71 10.68
CA HIS A 157 5.04 2.60 10.56
C HIS A 157 5.95 2.62 11.77
N GLY A 158 6.20 1.46 12.39
CA GLY A 158 7.14 1.36 13.53
C GLY A 158 8.61 1.52 13.16
N SER A 159 8.92 1.83 11.89
CA SER A 159 10.26 2.22 11.45
C SER A 159 10.16 3.15 10.24
N HIS A 160 10.90 4.26 10.26
CA HIS A 160 11.09 5.16 9.12
C HIS A 160 11.75 4.49 7.90
N ARG A 161 12.36 3.31 8.07
CA ARG A 161 12.97 2.54 6.97
C ARG A 161 11.94 1.74 6.17
N PHE A 162 10.75 1.52 6.74
CA PHE A 162 9.69 0.77 6.06
C PHE A 162 9.17 1.51 4.84
N ARG A 163 8.86 0.73 3.81
CA ARG A 163 8.30 1.24 2.57
C ARG A 163 6.79 1.33 2.68
N LEU A 164 6.23 2.37 2.07
CA LEU A 164 4.79 2.46 1.83
C LEU A 164 4.41 1.45 0.75
N SER A 165 4.09 0.23 1.18
CA SER A 165 3.85 -0.94 0.32
C SER A 165 2.67 -1.74 0.86
N THR A 166 1.88 -2.34 -0.02
CA THR A 166 0.78 -3.25 0.36
C THR A 166 1.33 -4.60 0.84
N THR A 167 0.48 -5.43 1.47
CA THR A 167 0.85 -6.80 1.85
C THR A 167 1.14 -7.67 0.62
N LEU A 168 0.41 -7.48 -0.49
CA LEU A 168 0.66 -8.17 -1.76
C LEU A 168 2.04 -7.83 -2.36
N HIS A 169 2.40 -6.55 -2.40
CA HIS A 169 3.70 -6.13 -2.93
C HIS A 169 4.86 -6.60 -2.04
N ARG A 170 4.64 -6.70 -0.71
CA ARG A 170 5.63 -7.27 0.22
C ARG A 170 5.80 -8.78 0.04
N SER A 171 4.80 -9.50 -0.45
CA SER A 171 4.90 -10.93 -0.76
C SER A 171 5.53 -11.21 -2.12
N GLY A 172 6.18 -10.21 -2.75
CA GLY A 172 6.88 -10.38 -4.02
C GLY A 172 5.98 -10.35 -5.26
N ARG A 173 4.68 -10.08 -5.12
CA ARG A 173 3.70 -10.08 -6.21
C ARG A 173 3.31 -8.66 -6.64
N THR A 174 3.26 -8.41 -7.94
CA THR A 174 2.90 -7.12 -8.56
C THR A 174 1.88 -7.25 -9.69
N ARG A 175 1.45 -8.47 -10.01
CA ARG A 175 0.46 -8.77 -11.05
C ARG A 175 -0.97 -8.79 -10.50
N LEU A 176 -1.68 -7.67 -10.63
CA LEU A 176 -3.03 -7.51 -10.06
C LEU A 176 -4.08 -8.27 -10.85
N GLU A 177 -3.89 -8.47 -12.16
CA GLU A 177 -4.76 -9.31 -12.98
C GLU A 177 -4.78 -10.75 -12.47
N ARG A 178 -3.61 -11.26 -12.05
CA ARG A 178 -3.47 -12.59 -11.45
C ARG A 178 -4.05 -12.62 -10.04
N TYR A 179 -3.85 -11.57 -9.24
CA TYR A 179 -4.48 -11.47 -7.93
C TYR A 179 -6.00 -11.56 -8.03
N CYS A 180 -6.61 -10.79 -8.94
CA CYS A 180 -8.06 -10.76 -9.14
C CYS A 180 -8.60 -12.09 -9.69
N SER A 181 -7.98 -12.64 -10.74
CA SER A 181 -8.47 -13.85 -11.42
C SER A 181 -8.18 -15.16 -10.67
N GLU A 182 -7.09 -15.25 -9.91
CA GLU A 182 -6.75 -16.47 -9.19
C GLU A 182 -7.06 -16.34 -7.68
N THR A 183 -6.43 -15.36 -7.02
CA THR A 183 -6.37 -15.31 -5.55
C THR A 183 -7.70 -14.85 -4.96
N LEU A 184 -8.22 -13.71 -5.44
CA LEU A 184 -9.46 -13.13 -4.95
C LEU A 184 -10.67 -13.98 -5.33
N GLN A 185 -10.69 -14.53 -6.55
CA GLN A 185 -11.76 -15.44 -6.99
C GLN A 185 -11.82 -16.70 -6.13
N ARG A 186 -10.67 -17.30 -5.79
CA ARG A 186 -10.63 -18.45 -4.89
C ARG A 186 -11.06 -18.09 -3.47
N PHE A 187 -10.58 -16.95 -2.94
CA PHE A 187 -11.00 -16.46 -1.63
C PHE A 187 -12.51 -16.22 -1.57
N ARG A 188 -13.10 -15.60 -2.61
CA ARG A 188 -14.56 -15.40 -2.75
C ARG A 188 -15.33 -16.70 -2.53
N GLY A 189 -14.94 -17.79 -3.20
CA GLY A 189 -15.60 -19.08 -3.07
C GLY A 189 -15.63 -19.60 -1.63
N TYR A 190 -14.51 -19.46 -0.90
CA TYR A 190 -14.45 -19.83 0.51
C TYR A 190 -15.24 -18.88 1.41
N ALA A 191 -15.15 -17.57 1.17
CA ALA A 191 -15.86 -16.56 1.95
C ALA A 191 -17.39 -16.73 1.83
N GLU A 192 -17.90 -16.94 0.61
CA GLU A 192 -19.32 -17.21 0.36
C GLU A 192 -19.80 -18.48 1.09
N ALA A 193 -18.98 -19.54 1.10
CA ALA A 193 -19.30 -20.78 1.79
C ALA A 193 -19.33 -20.62 3.32
N VAL A 194 -18.34 -19.92 3.89
CA VAL A 194 -18.22 -19.71 5.34
C VAL A 194 -19.29 -18.75 5.86
N LEU A 195 -19.56 -17.67 5.13
CA LEU A 195 -20.49 -16.63 5.57
C LEU A 195 -21.94 -16.93 5.17
N SER A 196 -22.18 -17.93 4.32
CA SER A 196 -23.51 -18.21 3.74
C SER A 196 -24.11 -17.00 3.02
N LEU A 197 -23.28 -16.28 2.27
CA LEU A 197 -23.62 -15.08 1.49
C LEU A 197 -23.15 -15.23 0.04
N ARG A 198 -23.62 -14.37 -0.86
CA ARG A 198 -23.10 -14.26 -2.24
C ARG A 198 -22.61 -12.83 -2.47
N PHE A 199 -21.45 -12.69 -3.09
CA PHE A 199 -20.92 -11.39 -3.51
C PHE A 199 -21.21 -11.18 -5.00
N ASN A 200 -21.87 -10.08 -5.34
CA ASN A 200 -21.97 -9.63 -6.72
C ASN A 200 -20.72 -8.83 -7.08
N MET A 201 -19.79 -9.43 -7.84
CA MET A 201 -18.52 -8.76 -8.19
C MET A 201 -18.70 -7.58 -9.15
N ARG A 202 -19.88 -7.40 -9.75
CA ARG A 202 -20.23 -6.19 -10.52
C ARG A 202 -20.73 -5.05 -9.64
N ASP A 203 -21.07 -5.35 -8.39
CA ASP A 203 -21.40 -4.33 -7.39
C ASP A 203 -20.11 -3.89 -6.68
N SER A 204 -19.84 -2.59 -6.72
CA SER A 204 -18.60 -2.04 -6.17
C SER A 204 -18.51 -2.16 -4.65
N GLU A 205 -19.64 -2.18 -3.94
CA GLU A 205 -19.68 -2.31 -2.48
C GLU A 205 -19.39 -3.74 -2.05
N ASP A 206 -19.97 -4.74 -2.73
CA ASP A 206 -19.66 -6.15 -2.51
C ASP A 206 -18.20 -6.47 -2.83
N TYR A 207 -17.69 -5.94 -3.95
CA TYR A 207 -16.30 -6.13 -4.35
C TYR A 207 -15.34 -5.51 -3.32
N ALA A 208 -15.60 -4.28 -2.87
CA ALA A 208 -14.82 -3.63 -1.82
C ALA A 208 -14.92 -4.37 -0.48
N THR A 209 -16.11 -4.86 -0.11
CA THR A 209 -16.34 -5.65 1.10
C THR A 209 -15.52 -6.93 1.09
N LEU A 210 -15.48 -7.65 -0.04
CA LEU A 210 -14.68 -8.87 -0.17
C LEU A 210 -13.17 -8.58 0.02
N LEU A 211 -12.65 -7.50 -0.53
CA LEU A 211 -11.24 -7.08 -0.32
C LEU A 211 -10.97 -6.72 1.15
N GLY A 212 -11.91 -6.00 1.77
CA GLY A 212 -11.82 -5.64 3.18
C GLY A 212 -11.78 -6.88 4.08
N LEU A 213 -12.60 -7.90 3.77
CA LEU A 213 -12.59 -9.19 4.46
C LEU A 213 -11.25 -9.91 4.27
N ALA A 214 -10.73 -9.96 3.04
CA ALA A 214 -9.44 -10.56 2.73
C ALA A 214 -8.32 -9.92 3.56
N GLN A 215 -8.26 -8.58 3.59
CA GLN A 215 -7.27 -7.82 4.36
C GLN A 215 -7.44 -8.05 5.87
N HIS A 216 -8.68 -8.04 6.38
CA HIS A 216 -8.97 -8.25 7.80
C HIS A 216 -8.51 -9.62 8.30
N HIS A 217 -8.66 -10.66 7.47
CA HIS A 217 -8.25 -12.02 7.80
C HIS A 217 -6.81 -12.36 7.39
N GLY A 218 -6.03 -11.36 6.96
CA GLY A 218 -4.59 -11.50 6.74
C GLY A 218 -4.17 -12.07 5.38
N LEU A 219 -5.07 -12.17 4.40
CA LEU A 219 -4.69 -12.46 3.03
C LEU A 219 -3.85 -11.30 2.48
N PRO A 220 -2.72 -11.53 1.80
CA PRO A 220 -2.00 -10.46 1.11
C PRO A 220 -2.93 -9.80 0.07
N THR A 221 -3.15 -8.49 0.19
CA THR A 221 -4.04 -7.71 -0.68
C THR A 221 -3.32 -6.51 -1.27
N PRO A 222 -3.86 -5.91 -2.34
CA PRO A 222 -3.41 -4.61 -2.85
C PRO A 222 -3.90 -3.43 -2.00
N LEU A 223 -4.48 -3.68 -0.81
CA LEU A 223 -4.90 -2.64 0.11
C LEU A 223 -3.74 -2.17 0.98
N LEU A 224 -3.84 -0.91 1.37
CA LEU A 224 -3.00 -0.27 2.38
C LEU A 224 -3.90 0.41 3.40
N ASP A 225 -3.70 0.10 4.67
CA ASP A 225 -4.50 0.64 5.78
C ASP A 225 -4.06 2.07 6.12
N TRP A 226 -5.03 2.95 6.28
CA TRP A 226 -4.87 4.32 6.76
C TRP A 226 -5.91 4.56 7.87
N SER A 227 -5.71 5.59 8.67
CA SER A 227 -6.68 6.07 9.65
C SER A 227 -7.02 7.53 9.36
N THR A 228 -8.24 7.95 9.68
CA THR A 228 -8.57 9.39 9.65
C THR A 228 -7.97 10.17 10.82
N SER A 229 -7.36 9.50 11.80
CA SER A 229 -6.73 10.14 12.95
C SER A 229 -5.20 10.02 12.92
N PRO A 230 -4.47 11.15 13.06
CA PRO A 230 -3.01 11.12 13.22
C PRO A 230 -2.59 10.38 14.50
N TYR A 231 -3.41 10.43 15.54
CA TYR A 231 -3.15 9.79 16.82
C TYR A 231 -3.32 8.27 16.78
N VAL A 232 -4.29 7.78 15.99
CA VAL A 232 -4.42 6.35 15.73
C VAL A 232 -3.24 5.85 14.90
N ALA A 233 -2.82 6.61 13.88
CA ALA A 233 -1.61 6.28 13.12
C ALA A 233 -0.35 6.24 14.02
N ALA A 234 -0.18 7.22 14.91
CA ALA A 234 0.89 7.25 15.89
C ALA A 234 0.85 6.05 16.85
N PHE A 235 -0.35 5.67 17.33
CA PHE A 235 -0.53 4.46 18.15
C PHE A 235 0.05 3.22 17.44
N PHE A 236 -0.31 2.98 16.18
CA PHE A 236 0.21 1.83 15.42
C PHE A 236 1.73 1.89 15.23
N ALA A 237 2.27 3.08 14.94
CA ALA A 237 3.70 3.29 14.79
C ALA A 237 4.45 2.96 16.09
N PHE A 238 4.07 3.55 17.21
CA PHE A 238 4.75 3.36 18.50
C PHE A 238 4.50 1.98 19.11
N SER A 239 3.29 1.44 18.98
CA SER A 239 2.97 0.09 19.46
C SER A 239 3.82 -0.97 18.75
N ASP A 240 3.97 -0.86 17.42
CA ASP A 240 4.84 -1.75 16.65
C ASP A 240 6.32 -1.56 17.02
N ALA A 241 6.79 -0.32 17.17
CA ALA A 241 8.16 -0.04 17.57
C ALA A 241 8.51 -0.61 18.95
N LEU A 242 7.63 -0.43 19.94
CA LEU A 242 7.81 -0.93 21.30
C LEU A 242 7.79 -2.46 21.36
N GLU A 243 6.86 -3.11 20.66
CA GLU A 243 6.74 -4.58 20.68
C GLU A 243 7.89 -5.29 19.97
N MET A 244 8.53 -4.61 19.03
CA MET A 244 9.65 -5.14 18.26
C MET A 244 10.99 -4.55 18.70
N GLU A 245 11.06 -3.86 19.84
CA GLU A 245 12.28 -3.23 20.37
C GLU A 245 13.42 -4.26 20.45
N ALA A 246 13.13 -5.48 20.90
CA ALA A 246 14.11 -6.56 20.99
C ALA A 246 14.54 -7.13 19.63
N SER A 247 13.67 -7.14 18.63
CA SER A 247 13.95 -7.71 17.30
C SER A 247 14.48 -6.67 16.29
N ARG A 248 14.32 -5.38 16.59
CA ARG A 248 14.73 -4.24 15.74
C ARG A 248 15.41 -3.15 16.57
N PRO A 249 16.54 -3.44 17.25
CA PRO A 249 17.20 -2.49 18.17
C PRO A 249 17.84 -1.29 17.46
N ASP A 250 18.00 -1.35 16.14
CA ASP A 250 18.63 -0.33 15.31
C ASP A 250 17.64 0.70 14.73
N VAL A 251 16.36 0.57 15.05
CA VAL A 251 15.32 1.52 14.64
C VAL A 251 15.30 2.69 15.61
N SER A 252 15.70 3.87 15.13
CA SER A 252 15.72 5.11 15.92
C SER A 252 14.45 5.93 15.82
N HIS A 253 13.70 5.81 14.72
CA HIS A 253 12.50 6.62 14.47
C HIS A 253 11.38 5.76 13.90
N VAL A 254 10.17 6.03 14.38
CA VAL A 254 8.93 5.67 13.70
C VAL A 254 8.60 6.69 12.61
N ARG A 255 7.71 6.34 11.69
CA ARG A 255 7.24 7.28 10.65
C ARG A 255 5.73 7.34 10.58
N ILE A 256 5.19 8.54 10.48
CA ILE A 256 3.78 8.80 10.27
C ILE A 256 3.64 9.56 8.95
N TYR A 257 2.87 9.02 8.02
CA TYR A 257 2.49 9.68 6.77
C TYR A 257 1.15 10.39 6.91
N ALA A 258 0.94 11.45 6.13
CA ALA A 258 -0.37 12.06 5.93
C ALA A 258 -0.64 12.38 4.45
N LEU A 259 -1.87 12.16 4.02
CA LEU A 259 -2.38 12.47 2.68
C LEU A 259 -3.36 13.63 2.72
N THR A 260 -3.22 14.52 1.74
CA THR A 260 -4.09 15.69 1.57
C THR A 260 -5.47 15.29 1.06
N ARG A 261 -6.50 16.03 1.47
CA ARG A 261 -7.89 15.85 1.02
C ARG A 261 -8.00 15.91 -0.49
N SER A 262 -7.35 16.89 -1.11
CA SER A 262 -7.38 17.11 -2.57
C SER A 262 -6.99 15.86 -3.34
N PHE A 263 -5.94 15.15 -2.90
CA PHE A 263 -5.57 13.87 -3.48
C PHE A 263 -6.60 12.77 -3.20
N VAL A 264 -7.04 12.62 -1.94
CA VAL A 264 -7.98 11.56 -1.54
C VAL A 264 -9.31 11.68 -2.28
N GLU A 265 -9.85 12.89 -2.43
CA GLU A 265 -11.10 13.14 -3.15
C GLU A 265 -10.93 12.99 -4.67
N ALA A 266 -9.82 13.44 -5.25
CA ALA A 266 -9.53 13.26 -6.66
C ALA A 266 -9.26 11.80 -7.04
N SER A 267 -8.74 10.99 -6.10
CA SER A 267 -8.42 9.58 -6.31
C SER A 267 -9.55 8.62 -5.91
N ALA A 268 -10.63 9.11 -5.30
CA ALA A 268 -11.81 8.31 -4.96
C ALA A 268 -12.61 7.96 -6.23
N PRO A 269 -12.72 6.69 -6.61
CA PRO A 269 -13.36 6.31 -7.84
C PRO A 269 -14.87 6.26 -7.65
N LYS A 270 -15.61 6.43 -8.75
CA LYS A 270 -17.05 6.15 -8.77
C LYS A 270 -17.35 4.65 -8.76
N VAL A 271 -16.43 3.84 -9.28
CA VAL A 271 -16.50 2.37 -9.34
C VAL A 271 -15.16 1.80 -8.89
N VAL A 272 -15.18 0.87 -7.93
CA VAL A 272 -13.95 0.27 -7.41
C VAL A 272 -13.39 -0.72 -8.41
N THR A 273 -12.27 -0.35 -9.05
CA THR A 273 -11.56 -1.28 -9.93
C THR A 273 -10.08 -1.38 -9.61
N ILE A 274 -9.62 -2.60 -9.31
CA ILE A 274 -8.22 -2.89 -8.96
C ILE A 274 -7.35 -3.13 -10.19
N PRO A 275 -7.78 -3.95 -11.17
CA PRO A 275 -6.94 -4.27 -12.30
C PRO A 275 -7.00 -3.10 -13.30
N THR A 276 -6.26 -2.04 -13.04
CA THR A 276 -6.07 -0.94 -13.99
C THR A 276 -4.79 -1.18 -14.78
N LEU A 277 -4.83 -0.99 -16.10
CA LEU A 277 -3.70 -1.15 -17.02
C LEU A 277 -2.75 0.07 -17.05
N MET A 278 -2.83 0.93 -16.05
CA MET A 278 -2.00 2.11 -15.83
C MET A 278 -1.78 2.28 -14.32
N PRO A 279 -0.77 3.03 -13.87
CA PRO A 279 -0.51 3.15 -12.43
C PRO A 279 -1.69 3.85 -11.73
N TYR A 280 -2.13 3.24 -10.65
CA TYR A 280 -3.40 3.52 -10.01
C TYR A 280 -3.25 3.50 -8.49
N VAL A 281 -3.76 4.55 -7.85
CA VAL A 281 -3.85 4.70 -6.40
C VAL A 281 -5.20 5.33 -6.14
N CYS A 282 -6.00 4.70 -5.28
CA CYS A 282 -7.37 5.13 -5.05
C CYS A 282 -7.77 4.97 -3.60
N ALA A 283 -8.53 5.93 -3.09
CA ALA A 283 -9.12 5.85 -1.77
C ALA A 283 -10.42 5.04 -1.81
N LEU A 284 -10.47 4.00 -0.98
CA LEU A 284 -11.65 3.14 -0.80
C LEU A 284 -12.29 3.39 0.56
N SER A 285 -13.59 3.67 0.52
CA SER A 285 -14.44 3.63 1.70
C SER A 285 -15.12 2.27 1.76
N ILE A 286 -14.65 1.41 2.66
CA ILE A 286 -15.26 0.10 2.90
C ILE A 286 -16.20 0.24 4.09
N SER A 287 -17.42 -0.31 3.95
CA SER A 287 -18.38 -0.33 5.05
C SER A 287 -17.80 -1.08 6.26
N PRO A 288 -17.83 -0.49 7.48
CA PRO A 288 -17.36 -1.16 8.69
C PRO A 288 -18.34 -2.23 9.21
N ARG A 289 -19.42 -2.53 8.47
CA ARG A 289 -20.37 -3.59 8.83
C ARG A 289 -19.61 -4.88 9.08
N ASN A 290 -19.87 -5.50 10.24
CA ASN A 290 -19.22 -6.73 10.70
C ASN A 290 -17.69 -6.65 10.85
N ASN A 291 -17.10 -5.45 10.84
CA ASN A 291 -15.68 -5.23 11.07
C ASN A 291 -15.46 -4.16 12.16
N PRO A 292 -15.64 -4.52 13.45
CA PRO A 292 -15.51 -3.58 14.55
C PRO A 292 -14.09 -2.98 14.65
N ARG A 293 -13.07 -3.70 14.17
CA ARG A 293 -11.69 -3.19 14.09
C ARG A 293 -11.58 -2.00 13.14
N LEU A 294 -12.19 -2.10 11.95
CA LEU A 294 -12.17 -1.01 10.98
C LEU A 294 -12.79 0.27 11.55
N TYR A 295 -13.89 0.14 12.29
CA TYR A 295 -14.54 1.27 12.96
C TYR A 295 -13.66 1.87 14.06
N ALA A 296 -13.17 1.05 14.99
CA ALA A 296 -12.37 1.50 16.13
C ALA A 296 -11.05 2.19 15.70
N GLN A 297 -10.44 1.68 14.63
CA GLN A 297 -9.21 2.22 14.07
C GLN A 297 -9.46 3.43 13.15
N GLN A 298 -10.72 3.85 13.00
CA GLN A 298 -11.15 4.92 12.11
C GLN A 298 -10.60 4.71 10.69
N GLY A 299 -10.62 3.46 10.25
CA GLY A 299 -9.82 2.98 9.14
C GLY A 299 -10.37 3.42 7.79
N ARG A 300 -9.43 3.61 6.86
CA ARG A 300 -9.63 3.89 5.44
C ARG A 300 -8.63 3.03 4.67
N PHE A 301 -8.92 2.75 3.41
CA PHE A 301 -7.98 2.00 2.58
C PHE A 301 -7.55 2.83 1.39
N LEU A 302 -6.29 2.68 1.01
CA LEU A 302 -5.92 2.86 -0.39
C LEU A 302 -5.88 1.50 -1.06
N VAL A 303 -6.31 1.43 -2.32
CA VAL A 303 -5.97 0.33 -3.22
C VAL A 303 -4.97 0.82 -4.26
N THR A 304 -3.99 0.00 -4.60
CA THR A 304 -3.01 0.39 -5.61
C THR A 304 -2.39 -0.80 -6.32
N ASN A 305 -2.07 -0.61 -7.60
CA ASN A 305 -1.19 -1.50 -8.36
C ASN A 305 0.28 -1.07 -8.32
N VAL A 306 0.64 -0.02 -7.57
CA VAL A 306 2.00 0.53 -7.51
C VAL A 306 2.74 0.00 -6.28
N ALA A 307 3.86 -0.67 -6.51
CA ALA A 307 4.67 -1.30 -5.47
C ALA A 307 5.43 -0.29 -4.59
N ASP A 308 6.00 0.76 -5.20
CA ASP A 308 6.72 1.83 -4.53
C ASP A 308 5.84 3.09 -4.44
N LEU A 309 4.78 3.00 -3.62
CA LEU A 309 3.72 4.02 -3.56
C LEU A 309 4.27 5.39 -3.17
N GLU A 310 5.16 5.44 -2.17
CA GLU A 310 5.75 6.69 -1.68
C GLU A 310 6.42 7.49 -2.81
N ARG A 311 7.28 6.84 -3.60
CA ARG A 311 7.98 7.51 -4.70
C ARG A 311 7.02 7.90 -5.83
N TYR A 312 6.07 7.03 -6.15
CA TYR A 312 5.07 7.34 -7.16
C TYR A 312 4.24 8.58 -6.81
N LEU A 313 3.83 8.71 -5.55
CA LEU A 313 3.13 9.91 -5.07
C LEU A 313 4.02 11.16 -5.15
N CYS A 314 5.33 11.04 -4.90
CA CYS A 314 6.27 12.16 -5.08
C CYS A 314 6.42 12.57 -6.55
N VAL A 315 6.43 11.62 -7.48
CA VAL A 315 6.43 11.89 -8.93
C VAL A 315 5.16 12.65 -9.33
N LEU A 316 4.01 12.17 -8.87
CA LEU A 316 2.71 12.78 -9.14
C LEU A 316 2.63 14.20 -8.57
N GLU A 317 3.08 14.41 -7.34
CA GLU A 317 3.11 15.72 -6.69
C GLU A 317 3.93 16.73 -7.50
N LYS A 318 5.11 16.34 -7.99
CA LYS A 318 5.94 17.19 -8.87
C LYS A 318 5.25 17.50 -10.20
N ALA A 319 4.62 16.50 -10.81
CA ALA A 319 3.95 16.66 -12.10
C ALA A 319 2.70 17.56 -11.99
N GLN A 320 1.98 17.51 -10.88
CA GLN A 320 0.75 18.27 -10.64
C GLN A 320 0.98 19.61 -9.94
N GLY A 321 2.17 19.83 -9.36
CA GLY A 321 2.49 21.03 -8.57
C GLY A 321 1.64 21.17 -7.31
N THR A 322 1.05 20.09 -6.81
CA THR A 322 0.13 20.08 -5.65
C THR A 322 0.61 19.09 -4.62
N ARG A 323 0.65 19.48 -3.34
CA ARG A 323 1.08 18.61 -2.24
C ARG A 323 0.12 17.43 -2.08
N ILE A 324 0.67 16.21 -2.07
CA ILE A 324 -0.07 14.95 -1.94
C ILE A 324 0.28 14.24 -0.65
N LEU A 325 1.59 14.08 -0.37
CA LEU A 325 2.09 13.25 0.73
C LEU A 325 3.06 14.03 1.61
N VAL A 326 2.86 13.98 2.92
CA VAL A 326 3.83 14.44 3.93
C VAL A 326 4.15 13.31 4.89
N ALA A 327 5.26 13.44 5.62
CA ALA A 327 5.61 12.52 6.69
C ALA A 327 6.29 13.24 7.86
N ALA A 328 6.20 12.64 9.04
CA ALA A 328 7.01 12.96 10.20
C ALA A 328 7.78 11.71 10.65
N ASP A 329 9.06 11.89 10.95
CA ASP A 329 9.87 10.91 11.67
C ASP A 329 9.92 11.33 13.14
N VAL A 330 9.59 10.39 14.03
CA VAL A 330 9.50 10.66 15.48
C VAL A 330 10.35 9.64 16.24
N PRO A 331 11.16 10.05 17.25
CA PRO A 331 12.11 9.16 17.90
C PRO A 331 11.40 8.05 18.68
N VAL A 332 11.92 6.82 18.62
CA VAL A 332 11.31 5.66 19.32
C VAL A 332 11.39 5.80 20.84
N GLU A 333 12.30 6.63 21.35
CA GLU A 333 12.53 6.88 22.77
C GLU A 333 11.28 7.47 23.44
N CYS A 334 10.44 8.19 22.70
CA CYS A 334 9.19 8.74 23.21
C CYS A 334 8.00 7.77 23.15
N ALA A 335 8.17 6.54 22.66
CA ALA A 335 7.08 5.58 22.46
C ALA A 335 6.25 5.33 23.72
N ARG A 336 6.91 5.15 24.88
CA ARG A 336 6.24 4.89 26.16
C ARG A 336 5.38 6.08 26.60
N SER A 337 5.93 7.29 26.58
CA SER A 337 5.19 8.51 26.91
C SER A 337 4.07 8.82 25.92
N ALA A 338 4.29 8.54 24.63
CA ALA A 338 3.28 8.73 23.59
C ALA A 338 2.11 7.76 23.77
N LEU A 339 2.40 6.46 24.00
CA LEU A 339 1.37 5.45 24.24
C LEU A 339 0.60 5.69 25.56
N GLU A 340 1.26 6.22 26.59
CA GLU A 340 0.60 6.62 27.84
C GLU A 340 -0.36 7.80 27.61
N ASP A 341 0.07 8.86 26.90
CA ASP A 341 -0.79 10.00 26.55
C ASP A 341 -1.96 9.57 25.64
N LEU A 342 -1.70 8.70 24.66
CA LEU A 342 -2.73 8.12 23.80
C LEU A 342 -3.74 7.27 24.61
N ALA A 343 -3.27 6.46 25.55
CA ALA A 343 -4.14 5.68 26.43
C ALA A 343 -5.02 6.59 27.30
N PHE A 344 -4.48 7.71 27.80
CA PHE A 344 -5.25 8.74 28.52
C PHE A 344 -6.35 9.37 27.66
N MET A 345 -6.15 9.46 26.34
CA MET A 345 -7.15 9.87 25.35
C MET A 345 -8.11 8.74 24.91
N GLY A 346 -8.00 7.54 25.48
CA GLY A 346 -8.82 6.37 25.11
C GLY A 346 -8.32 5.59 23.88
N LEU A 347 -7.17 5.95 23.33
CA LEU A 347 -6.53 5.29 22.18
C LEU A 347 -5.53 4.25 22.69
N ASN A 348 -6.01 3.04 22.96
CA ASN A 348 -5.20 1.93 23.48
C ASN A 348 -5.50 0.63 22.73
N ALA A 349 -4.71 -0.42 22.97
CA ALA A 349 -4.86 -1.67 22.23
C ALA A 349 -6.22 -2.36 22.47
N ALA A 350 -6.85 -2.18 23.63
CA ALA A 350 -8.16 -2.77 23.90
C ALA A 350 -9.27 -2.09 23.08
N THR A 351 -9.16 -0.78 22.84
CA THR A 351 -10.10 -0.07 21.97
C THR A 351 -9.82 -0.35 20.49
N MET A 352 -8.54 -0.40 20.08
CA MET A 352 -8.14 -0.65 18.67
C MET A 352 -8.34 -2.11 18.21
N PHE A 353 -8.28 -3.08 19.12
CA PHE A 353 -8.44 -4.50 18.84
C PHE A 353 -9.44 -5.14 19.82
N PRO A 354 -10.75 -5.00 19.57
CA PRO A 354 -11.77 -5.57 20.44
C PRO A 354 -11.54 -7.07 20.67
N GLY A 355 -11.55 -7.48 21.95
CA GLY A 355 -11.29 -8.85 22.39
C GLY A 355 -10.17 -8.95 23.42
N LEU A 356 -9.97 -10.15 23.97
CA LEU A 356 -8.97 -10.39 25.03
C LEU A 356 -7.53 -10.12 24.54
N ASP A 357 -7.23 -10.37 23.27
CA ASP A 357 -5.92 -10.08 22.69
C ASP A 357 -5.57 -8.58 22.81
N GLY A 358 -6.54 -7.70 22.54
CA GLY A 358 -6.36 -6.25 22.69
C GLY A 358 -6.18 -5.83 24.14
N VAL A 359 -6.95 -6.42 25.06
CA VAL A 359 -6.81 -6.18 26.51
C VAL A 359 -5.43 -6.59 27.01
N CYS A 360 -4.97 -7.79 26.66
CA CYS A 360 -3.65 -8.28 27.02
C CYS A 360 -2.54 -7.39 26.43
N ARG A 361 -2.70 -6.92 25.18
CA ARG A 361 -1.75 -6.01 24.54
C ARG A 361 -1.71 -4.64 25.24
N MET A 362 -2.87 -4.11 25.65
CA MET A 362 -2.96 -2.85 26.41
C MET A 362 -2.24 -2.98 27.75
N MET A 363 -2.51 -4.05 28.51
CA MET A 363 -1.85 -4.29 29.80
C MET A 363 -0.33 -4.41 29.64
N LYS A 364 0.15 -5.05 28.57
CA LYS A 364 1.60 -5.09 28.26
C LYS A 364 2.18 -3.70 28.03
N HIS A 365 1.48 -2.81 27.33
CA HIS A 365 1.90 -1.41 27.19
C HIS A 365 1.94 -0.73 28.55
N GLU A 366 0.89 -0.86 29.37
CA GLU A 366 0.81 -0.25 30.71
C GLU A 366 1.89 -0.72 31.66
N MET A 367 2.31 -1.99 31.58
CA MET A 367 3.43 -2.54 32.35
C MET A 367 4.77 -1.89 31.98
N SER A 368 4.88 -1.29 30.80
CA SER A 368 6.09 -0.58 30.34
C SER A 368 6.13 0.90 30.73
N PHE A 369 5.00 1.47 31.17
CA PHE A 369 4.91 2.89 31.52
C PHE A 369 5.62 3.17 32.85
N ARG A 370 6.23 4.36 32.96
CA ARG A 370 6.94 4.77 34.18
C ARG A 370 5.93 5.15 35.25
N ARG A 371 5.83 4.36 36.32
CA ARG A 371 5.01 4.72 37.48
C ARG A 371 5.82 5.57 38.45
N PRO A 372 5.24 6.64 39.03
CA PRO A 372 5.85 7.32 40.15
C PRO A 372 6.01 6.33 41.33
N PRO A 373 7.05 6.49 42.16
CA PRO A 373 7.21 5.67 43.35
C PRO A 373 5.98 5.82 44.26
N ILE A 374 5.55 4.72 44.88
CA ILE A 374 4.45 4.74 45.84
C ILE A 374 4.85 5.70 46.97
N PRO A 375 4.04 6.73 47.28
CA PRO A 375 4.31 7.62 48.39
C PRO A 375 4.45 6.79 49.67
N MET A 376 5.57 6.91 50.38
CA MET A 376 5.69 6.25 51.67
C MET A 376 4.62 6.80 52.61
N PRO A 377 3.94 5.94 53.40
CA PRO A 377 2.97 6.42 54.36
C PRO A 377 3.66 7.43 55.28
N VAL A 378 3.12 8.64 55.33
CA VAL A 378 3.58 9.68 56.24
C VAL A 378 3.51 9.09 57.65
N LYS A 379 4.67 8.92 58.32
CA LYS A 379 4.70 8.56 59.73
C LYS A 379 3.82 9.58 60.45
N ARG A 380 2.72 9.13 61.05
CA ARG A 380 1.99 9.94 62.02
C ARG A 380 2.99 10.31 63.11
N THR A 381 3.49 11.53 63.09
CA THR A 381 4.22 12.11 64.21
C THR A 381 3.23 12.10 65.37
N GLY A 382 3.59 11.38 66.44
CA GLY A 382 2.70 11.15 67.56
C GLY A 382 2.31 12.47 68.23
N ASP A 383 1.01 12.65 68.43
CA ASP A 383 0.53 13.47 69.53
C ASP A 383 0.62 12.60 70.78
N GLY A 384 1.77 12.72 71.46
CA GLY A 384 1.81 12.50 72.89
C GLY A 384 1.10 13.66 73.57
N ALA A 385 -0.06 13.40 74.14
CA ALA A 385 -0.62 14.19 75.23
C ALA A 385 -1.09 13.22 76.32
N SER A 386 -0.16 12.93 77.22
CA SER A 386 -0.47 12.61 78.61
C SER A 386 -1.14 13.81 79.26
N MET A 387 -2.24 13.57 79.97
CA MET A 387 -2.99 14.37 80.98
C MET A 387 -4.48 14.02 80.74
N LEU A 388 -5.24 13.37 81.62
CA LEU A 388 -5.18 13.10 83.05
C LEU A 388 -5.84 11.74 83.33
#